data_AF-T1H2Q8-F1
#
_entry.id   AF-T1H2Q8-F1
#
_cell.length_a   1.000
_cell.length_b   1.000
_cell.length_c   1.000
_cell.angle_alpha   90.00
_cell.angle_beta   90.00
_cell.angle_gamma   90.00
#
_symmetry.space_group_name_H-M   'P 1'
#
loop_
_entity.id
_entity.type
_entity.pdbx_description
1 polymer ?
#
loop_
_entity_poly.entity_id
_entity_poly.type
_entity_poly.pdbx_seq_one_letter_code
_entity_poly.pdbx_strand_id
1 'polypeptide(L)'
;QLFHIDFGHILGHFKEKFGFCRERVPFVLTHDFVYVINKGATGRDATEFSTFQKLCEDAFLILRKHGYLILSLFSMMISTGLPELSSEKDLNYLKETLVLKLSEVEALEHFRSKFSDALENSWTTSLNWATHNFSKNNK
;
A
#
# COMPACT_ATOMS: atom_id res chain seq x y z
N GLN A 1 -3.96 -17.97 -3.97
CA GLN A 1 -3.99 -17.12 -2.76
C GLN A 1 -2.72 -16.27 -2.77
N LEU A 2 -2.83 -14.98 -2.44
CA LEU A 2 -1.71 -14.03 -2.39
C LEU A 2 -1.51 -13.55 -0.96
N PHE A 3 -0.26 -13.44 -0.52
CA PHE A 3 0.10 -12.92 0.81
C PHE A 3 1.48 -12.26 0.76
N HIS A 4 1.72 -11.30 1.65
CA HIS A 4 3.02 -10.65 1.81
C HIS A 4 3.87 -11.40 2.84
N ILE A 5 5.19 -11.39 2.66
CA ILE A 5 6.19 -11.96 3.57
C ILE A 5 7.27 -10.92 3.84
N ASP A 6 8.09 -11.14 4.88
CA ASP A 6 9.24 -10.29 5.24
C ASP A 6 8.84 -8.84 5.63
N PHE A 7 8.14 -8.70 6.76
CA PHE A 7 7.71 -7.41 7.33
C PHE A 7 8.81 -6.69 8.11
N GLY A 8 10.04 -6.68 7.58
CA GLY A 8 11.22 -6.17 8.30
C GLY A 8 11.19 -4.66 8.61
N HIS A 9 10.33 -3.88 7.96
CA HIS A 9 10.07 -2.48 8.31
C HIS A 9 8.60 -2.10 8.08
N ILE A 10 8.13 -1.13 8.83
CA ILE A 10 6.73 -0.64 8.82
C ILE A 10 6.69 0.88 9.00
N LEU A 11 5.49 1.48 8.90
CA LEU A 11 5.23 2.89 9.23
C LEU A 11 6.05 3.92 8.43
N GLY A 12 6.37 3.61 7.17
CA GLY A 12 7.12 4.52 6.30
C GLY A 12 8.64 4.46 6.46
N HIS A 13 9.16 3.54 7.28
CA HIS A 13 10.60 3.25 7.38
C HIS A 13 11.07 2.38 6.21
N PHE A 14 11.11 2.94 5.00
CA PHE A 14 11.47 2.18 3.80
C PHE A 14 12.97 1.87 3.73
N LYS A 15 13.33 0.70 3.18
CA LYS A 15 14.75 0.39 2.88
C LYS A 15 15.27 1.29 1.76
N GLU A 16 16.39 1.96 2.02
CA GLU A 16 17.17 2.62 0.98
C GLU A 16 18.17 1.64 0.34
N LYS A 17 18.41 1.75 -0.97
CA LYS A 17 19.53 1.09 -1.64
C LYS A 17 20.27 2.11 -2.48
N PHE A 18 21.57 2.26 -2.25
CA PHE A 18 22.41 3.25 -2.94
C PHE A 18 21.87 4.70 -2.83
N GLY A 19 21.24 5.06 -1.70
CA GLY A 19 20.69 6.40 -1.46
C GLY A 19 19.32 6.67 -2.09
N PHE A 20 18.64 5.64 -2.63
CA PHE A 20 17.28 5.76 -3.15
C PHE A 20 16.27 4.96 -2.33
N CYS A 21 15.19 5.62 -1.87
CA CYS A 21 14.01 4.95 -1.30
C CYS A 21 13.39 4.01 -2.34
N ARG A 22 13.26 2.73 -1.96
CA ARG A 22 12.74 1.66 -2.82
C ARG A 22 11.23 1.70 -2.99
N GLU A 23 10.49 2.07 -1.95
CA GLU A 23 9.03 2.17 -1.99
C GLU A 23 8.63 3.64 -2.06
N ARG A 24 8.11 4.03 -3.24
CA ARG A 24 7.72 5.42 -3.53
C ARG A 24 6.22 5.57 -3.77
N VAL A 25 5.48 4.46 -3.80
CA VAL A 25 4.06 4.46 -4.13
C VAL A 25 3.23 4.12 -2.89
N PRO A 26 2.18 4.91 -2.60
CA PRO A 26 1.32 4.69 -1.43
C PRO A 26 0.40 3.47 -1.58
N PHE A 27 0.26 2.95 -2.81
CA PHE A 27 -0.51 1.75 -3.13
C PHE A 27 0.24 0.98 -4.21
N VAL A 28 0.52 -0.30 -3.97
CA VAL A 28 1.27 -1.16 -4.90
C VAL A 28 0.28 -1.98 -5.71
N LEU A 29 0.21 -1.71 -7.01
CA LEU A 29 -0.58 -2.50 -7.95
C LEU A 29 0.25 -2.76 -9.21
N THR A 30 0.79 -3.97 -9.34
CA THR A 30 1.60 -4.34 -10.51
C THR A 30 0.74 -4.71 -11.71
N HIS A 31 1.34 -4.65 -12.90
CA HIS A 31 0.70 -5.12 -14.13
C HIS A 31 0.30 -6.58 -14.04
N ASP A 32 1.11 -7.43 -13.40
CA ASP A 32 0.81 -8.85 -13.22
C ASP A 32 -0.48 -9.06 -12.40
N PHE A 33 -0.70 -8.26 -11.35
CA PHE A 33 -1.94 -8.31 -10.59
C PHE A 33 -3.13 -7.90 -11.45
N VAL A 34 -3.00 -6.79 -12.18
CA VAL A 34 -4.05 -6.31 -13.10
C VAL A 34 -4.37 -7.38 -14.15
N TYR A 35 -3.36 -8.00 -14.74
CA TYR A 35 -3.51 -9.05 -15.74
C TYR A 35 -4.26 -10.28 -15.19
N VAL A 36 -3.90 -10.74 -13.99
CA VAL A 36 -4.56 -11.89 -13.34
C VAL A 36 -5.99 -11.56 -12.95
N ILE A 37 -6.25 -10.38 -12.38
CA ILE A 37 -7.60 -9.92 -12.03
C ILE A 37 -8.49 -9.86 -13.28
N ASN A 38 -7.94 -9.37 -14.39
CA ASN A 38 -8.65 -9.28 -15.66
C ASN A 38 -8.74 -10.61 -16.42
N LYS A 39 -8.28 -11.73 -15.85
CA LYS A 39 -8.28 -13.05 -16.51
C LYS A 39 -7.59 -13.01 -17.89
N GLY A 40 -6.54 -12.19 -18.00
CA GLY A 40 -5.77 -12.00 -19.22
C GLY A 40 -6.37 -11.04 -20.26
N ALA A 41 -7.51 -10.40 -19.96
CA ALA A 41 -8.07 -9.36 -20.82
C ALA A 41 -7.25 -8.06 -20.73
N THR A 42 -6.96 -7.46 -21.88
CA THR A 42 -6.17 -6.22 -22.00
C THR A 42 -7.01 -4.95 -21.87
N GLY A 43 -8.34 -5.08 -21.74
CA GLY A 43 -9.26 -3.98 -21.55
C GLY A 43 -9.34 -3.49 -20.11
N ARG A 44 -9.35 -2.16 -19.92
CA ARG A 44 -9.50 -1.51 -18.60
C ARG A 44 -10.93 -1.57 -18.05
N ASP A 45 -11.91 -1.88 -18.89
CA ASP A 45 -13.35 -1.95 -18.55
C ASP A 45 -13.81 -3.35 -18.12
N ALA A 46 -12.88 -4.20 -17.65
CA ALA A 46 -13.25 -5.51 -17.16
C ALA A 46 -14.08 -5.39 -15.87
N THR A 47 -15.27 -6.00 -15.86
CA THR A 47 -16.16 -6.06 -14.69
C THR A 47 -15.45 -6.61 -13.44
N GLU A 48 -14.48 -7.50 -13.65
CA GLU A 48 -13.66 -8.08 -12.59
C GLU A 48 -12.76 -7.03 -11.91
N PHE A 49 -12.18 -6.11 -12.69
CA PHE A 49 -11.35 -5.04 -12.14
C PHE A 49 -12.15 -4.05 -11.32
N SER A 50 -13.35 -3.69 -11.81
CA SER A 50 -14.28 -2.83 -11.07
C SER A 50 -14.69 -3.48 -9.74
N THR A 51 -14.92 -4.79 -9.75
CA THR A 51 -15.21 -5.55 -8.52
C THR A 51 -14.03 -5.53 -7.55
N PHE A 52 -12.80 -5.72 -8.06
CA PHE A 52 -11.59 -5.62 -7.26
C PHE A 52 -11.42 -4.22 -6.63
N GLN A 53 -11.57 -3.15 -7.42
CA GLN A 53 -11.51 -1.79 -6.91
C GLN A 53 -12.54 -1.56 -5.80
N LYS A 54 -13.79 -2.01 -5.99
CA LYS A 54 -14.83 -1.88 -4.97
C LYS A 54 -14.47 -2.61 -3.67
N LEU A 55 -13.91 -3.82 -3.77
CA LEU A 55 -13.43 -4.55 -2.58
C LEU A 55 -12.33 -3.80 -1.84
N CYS A 56 -11.41 -3.15 -2.57
CA CYS A 56 -10.37 -2.31 -1.98
C CYS A 56 -10.95 -1.07 -1.28
N GLU A 57 -11.93 -0.41 -1.90
CA GLU A 57 -12.66 0.73 -1.31
C GLU A 57 -13.38 0.32 -0.01
N ASP A 58 -14.13 -0.78 -0.04
CA ASP A 58 -14.86 -1.31 1.12
C ASP A 58 -13.89 -1.67 2.26
N ALA A 59 -12.78 -2.35 1.94
CA ALA A 59 -11.76 -2.72 2.92
C ALA A 59 -11.11 -1.48 3.56
N PHE A 60 -10.78 -0.46 2.77
CA PHE A 60 -10.24 0.81 3.28
C PHE A 60 -11.21 1.48 4.26
N LEU A 61 -12.50 1.57 3.91
CA LEU A 61 -13.51 2.17 4.78
C LEU A 61 -13.70 1.40 6.09
N ILE A 62 -13.69 0.06 6.03
CA ILE A 62 -13.77 -0.79 7.23
C ILE A 62 -12.56 -0.53 8.14
N LEU A 63 -11.33 -0.54 7.61
CA LEU A 63 -10.13 -0.26 8.40
C LEU A 63 -10.16 1.14 9.00
N ARG A 64 -10.57 2.14 8.21
CA ARG A 64 -10.70 3.53 8.64
C ARG A 64 -11.69 3.70 9.78
N LYS A 65 -12.85 3.03 9.72
CA LYS A 65 -13.85 3.01 10.81
C LYS A 65 -13.26 2.54 12.13
N HIS A 66 -12.29 1.62 12.08
CA HIS A 66 -11.55 1.12 13.24
C HIS A 66 -10.17 1.78 13.44
N GLY A 67 -9.91 2.91 12.77
CA GLY A 67 -8.58 3.53 12.74
C GLY A 67 -8.05 3.97 14.11
N TYR A 68 -8.91 4.43 15.01
CA TYR A 68 -8.50 4.79 16.38
C TYR A 68 -8.08 3.58 17.20
N LEU A 69 -8.72 2.41 17.01
CA LEU A 69 -8.28 1.17 17.65
C LEU A 69 -6.89 0.77 17.16
N ILE A 70 -6.66 0.84 15.84
CA ILE A 70 -5.34 0.58 15.24
C ILE A 70 -4.29 1.53 15.85
N LEU A 71 -4.59 2.82 15.94
CA LEU A 71 -3.69 3.80 16.56
C LEU A 71 -3.39 3.50 18.03
N SER A 72 -4.40 3.09 18.82
CA SER A 72 -4.21 2.72 20.22
C SER A 72 -3.32 1.50 20.36
N LEU A 73 -3.49 0.48 19.51
CA LEU A 73 -2.63 -0.72 19.51
C LEU A 73 -1.18 -0.35 19.22
N PHE A 74 -0.93 0.47 18.20
CA PHE A 74 0.42 0.93 17.88
C PHE A 74 1.00 1.86 18.96
N SER A 75 0.19 2.71 19.59
CA SER A 75 0.64 3.54 20.71
C SER A 75 1.15 2.69 21.88
N MET A 76 0.47 1.60 22.21
CA MET A 76 0.93 0.66 23.25
C MET A 76 2.24 -0.06 22.87
N MET A 77 2.55 -0.17 21.58
CA MET A 77 3.78 -0.81 21.11
C MET A 77 5.01 0.10 21.19
N ILE A 78 4.86 1.41 21.41
CA ILE A 78 6.01 2.34 21.50
C ILE A 78 7.01 1.90 22.58
N SER A 79 6.52 1.38 23.71
CA SER A 79 7.37 0.93 24.81
C SER A 79 8.10 -0.40 24.54
N THR A 80 7.87 -1.06 23.41
CA THR A 80 8.47 -2.37 23.09
C THR A 80 9.90 -2.26 22.56
N GLY A 81 10.37 -1.05 22.24
CA GLY A 81 11.72 -0.80 21.71
C GLY A 81 11.88 -1.11 20.21
N LEU A 82 10.77 -1.18 19.46
CA LEU A 82 10.82 -1.31 18.01
C LEU A 82 11.41 -0.03 17.39
N PRO A 83 12.51 -0.11 16.61
CA PRO A 83 13.15 1.08 16.02
C PRO A 83 12.22 1.93 15.14
N GLU A 84 11.31 1.27 14.42
CA GLU A 84 10.33 1.89 13.52
C GLU A 84 9.11 2.51 14.25
N LEU A 85 9.05 2.36 15.58
CA LEU A 85 7.94 2.84 16.41
C LEU A 85 8.49 3.28 17.76
N SER A 86 9.21 4.40 17.73
CA SER A 86 9.96 4.93 18.86
C SER A 86 9.27 6.13 19.52
N SER A 87 8.32 6.75 18.81
CA SER A 87 7.64 7.97 19.27
C SER A 87 6.22 8.08 18.73
N GLU A 88 5.42 8.94 19.36
CA GLU A 88 4.07 9.27 18.84
C GLU A 88 4.09 9.90 17.44
N LYS A 89 5.23 10.44 17.00
CA LYS A 89 5.36 10.99 15.63
C LYS A 89 5.22 9.88 14.59
N ASP A 90 5.66 8.67 14.90
CA ASP A 90 5.62 7.53 13.99
C ASP A 90 4.16 7.06 13.76
N LEU A 91 3.26 7.34 14.72
CA LEU A 91 1.82 7.12 14.58
C LEU A 91 1.17 8.06 13.56
N ASN A 92 1.80 9.18 13.21
CA ASN A 92 1.24 10.10 12.21
C ASN A 92 1.16 9.44 10.84
N TYR A 93 2.07 8.51 10.52
CA TYR A 93 2.01 7.73 9.28
C TYR A 93 0.67 7.00 9.15
N LEU A 94 0.17 6.37 10.23
CA LEU A 94 -1.14 5.71 10.25
C LEU A 94 -2.29 6.71 10.12
N LYS A 95 -2.21 7.86 10.81
CA LYS A 95 -3.24 8.92 10.72
C LYS A 95 -3.36 9.47 9.30
N GLU A 96 -2.23 9.66 8.64
CA GLU A 96 -2.15 10.16 7.26
C GLU A 96 -2.60 9.10 6.26
N THR A 97 -2.18 7.84 6.44
CA THR A 97 -2.56 6.72 5.57
C THR A 97 -4.06 6.43 5.64
N LEU A 98 -4.64 6.42 6.85
CA LEU A 98 -6.08 6.23 7.04
C LEU A 98 -6.88 7.52 6.84
N VAL A 99 -6.19 8.66 6.69
CA VAL A 99 -6.76 9.98 6.41
C VAL A 99 -7.77 10.46 7.46
N LEU A 100 -7.59 10.09 8.74
CA LEU A 100 -8.64 10.13 9.78
C LEU A 100 -9.31 11.49 10.04
N LYS A 101 -8.70 12.59 9.58
CA LYS A 101 -9.23 13.96 9.74
C LYS A 101 -10.32 14.34 8.73
N LEU A 102 -10.38 13.66 7.59
CA LEU A 102 -11.36 13.95 6.53
C LEU A 102 -12.71 13.30 6.84
N SER A 103 -13.76 13.68 6.11
CA SER A 103 -15.01 12.93 6.09
C SER A 103 -14.84 11.57 5.38
N GLU A 104 -15.82 10.68 5.52
CA GLU A 104 -15.80 9.38 4.83
C GLU A 104 -15.76 9.53 3.31
N VAL A 105 -16.53 10.49 2.77
CA VAL A 105 -16.60 10.76 1.32
C VAL A 105 -15.26 11.27 0.79
N GLU A 106 -14.68 12.28 1.45
CA GLU A 106 -13.37 12.83 1.06
C GLU A 106 -12.24 11.80 1.21
N ALA A 107 -12.29 10.95 2.24
CA ALA A 107 -11.31 9.88 2.41
C ALA A 107 -11.41 8.83 1.29
N LEU A 108 -12.63 8.50 0.84
CA LEU A 108 -12.85 7.59 -0.28
C LEU A 108 -12.37 8.19 -1.60
N GLU A 109 -12.60 9.48 -1.85
CA GLU A 109 -12.06 10.19 -3.01
C GLU A 109 -10.54 10.22 -3.01
N HIS A 110 -9.93 10.47 -1.84
CA HIS A 110 -8.48 10.39 -1.67
C HIS A 110 -7.95 8.98 -1.99
N PHE A 111 -8.61 7.93 -1.49
CA PHE A 111 -8.25 6.54 -1.79
C PHE A 111 -8.33 6.25 -3.29
N ARG A 112 -9.42 6.66 -3.96
CA ARG A 112 -9.61 6.48 -5.42
C ARG A 112 -8.52 7.17 -6.23
N SER A 113 -8.11 8.37 -5.83
CA SER A 113 -6.97 9.06 -6.46
C SER A 113 -5.69 8.24 -6.34
N LYS A 114 -5.35 7.74 -5.13
CA LYS A 114 -4.15 6.90 -4.94
C LYS A 114 -4.22 5.58 -5.70
N PHE A 115 -5.41 4.98 -5.80
CA PHE A 115 -5.63 3.77 -6.57
C PHE A 115 -5.42 4.01 -8.07
N SER A 116 -5.94 5.12 -8.60
CA SER A 116 -5.73 5.53 -10.00
C SER A 116 -4.26 5.79 -10.30
N ASP A 117 -3.57 6.53 -9.43
CA ASP A 117 -2.12 6.80 -9.55
C ASP A 117 -1.33 5.48 -9.61
N ALA A 118 -1.68 4.50 -8.76
CA ALA A 118 -1.04 3.20 -8.75
C ALA A 118 -1.30 2.39 -10.03
N LEU A 119 -2.51 2.47 -10.58
CA LEU A 119 -2.87 1.82 -11.82
C LEU A 119 -2.10 2.40 -13.02
N GLU A 120 -1.98 3.72 -13.10
CA GLU A 120 -1.19 4.41 -14.14
C GLU A 120 0.29 4.04 -14.04
N ASN A 121 0.81 3.89 -12.82
CA ASN A 121 2.19 3.50 -12.54
C ASN A 121 2.41 1.98 -12.45
N SER A 122 1.43 1.16 -12.85
CA SER A 122 1.53 -0.30 -12.73
C SER A 122 2.66 -0.89 -13.57
N TRP A 123 2.91 -0.34 -14.77
CA TRP A 123 4.04 -0.74 -15.63
C TRP A 123 5.40 -0.38 -15.04
N THR A 124 5.55 0.83 -14.49
CA THR A 124 6.80 1.27 -13.86
C THR A 124 7.12 0.45 -12.61
N THR A 125 6.09 0.12 -11.83
CA THR A 125 6.20 -0.77 -10.66
C THR A 125 6.61 -2.20 -11.07
N SER A 126 6.07 -2.71 -12.18
CA SER A 126 6.41 -4.05 -12.69
C SER A 126 7.84 -4.12 -13.21
N LEU A 127 8.32 -3.07 -13.90
CA LEU A 127 9.71 -2.96 -14.31
C LEU A 127 10.67 -2.87 -13.12
N ASN A 128 10.31 -2.10 -12.08
CA ASN A 128 11.08 -2.06 -10.84
C ASN A 128 11.18 -3.45 -10.20
N TRP A 129 10.09 -4.22 -10.14
CA TRP A 129 10.14 -5.60 -9.65
C TRP A 129 11.02 -6.49 -10.54
N ALA A 130 10.79 -6.50 -11.85
CA ALA A 130 11.52 -7.35 -12.79
C ALA A 130 13.04 -7.12 -12.73
N THR A 131 13.47 -5.86 -12.70
CA THR A 131 14.89 -5.49 -12.54
C THR A 131 15.47 -5.93 -11.20
N HIS A 132 14.68 -5.91 -10.12
CA HIS A 132 15.10 -6.45 -8.82
C HIS A 132 15.29 -7.96 -8.81
N ASN A 133 14.39 -8.73 -9.43
CA ASN A 133 14.56 -10.18 -9.56
C ASN A 133 15.78 -10.53 -10.42
N PHE A 134 15.97 -9.84 -11.54
CA PHE A 134 17.11 -10.06 -12.42
C PHE A 134 18.45 -9.72 -11.74
N SER A 135 18.50 -8.64 -10.96
CA SER A 135 19.68 -8.27 -10.17
C SER A 135 20.00 -9.28 -9.04
N LYS A 136 19.03 -10.07 -8.57
CA LYS A 136 19.25 -11.13 -7.58
C LYS A 136 19.75 -12.44 -8.21
N ASN A 137 19.40 -12.72 -9.46
CA ASN A 137 19.82 -13.92 -10.18
C ASN A 137 21.22 -13.81 -10.83
N ASN A 138 21.91 -12.67 -10.70
CA ASN A 138 23.23 -12.43 -11.27
C ASN A 138 24.36 -12.48 -10.20
N LYS A 139 24.22 -13.37 -9.22
CA LYS A 139 25.27 -13.73 -8.25
C LYS A 139 25.55 -15.21 -8.29
#